data_AF-C7ZNC8-F1
#
_entry.id   AF-C7ZNC8-F1
#
_cell.length_a   1.000
_cell.length_b   1.000
_cell.length_c   1.000
_cell.angle_alpha   90.00
_cell.angle_beta   90.00
_cell.angle_gamma   90.00
#
_symmetry.space_group_name_H-M   'P 1'
#
loop_
_entity.id
_entity.type
_entity.pdbx_description
1 polymer ?
#
loop_
_entity_poly.entity_id
_entity_poly.type
_entity_poly.pdbx_seq_one_letter_code
_entity_poly.pdbx_strand_id
1 'polypeptide(L)'
;MSGNPQSLKPTGTGIIQVSEPPFSAISPYLITCPPYGNPMNPDIDRYRKDCPSYNANYLQAVIWSSMPDEASSLIRKELRAIFFEETALYLRGVEPYRLGWRRGGLLTTIKEPTLSKQRFAPQDTMSYLNKQIMVYFEPTSVTSVEGDRLGRYVYRQWLRLHDGRPPFQRHSFFAKAVQIGDKGPQNLDELTAFHKDLCGVISDHLDDTVDFYPEFDQGMGMSPVAERPALFGPRPDQRVQSWRNHGYNICHIFRALYMVVDDQSLSEARGPARARREREDAARYLEEAHDRRLSQYTVLLVKTGDEAHLHSPISFLPLFEAGLALDVRRDDYYGASQDRVVRVKLETAIRFVGELLRKEERSLKHLRQEAQRQRDEQEELCEAWVERVMEHSEDIGLEANGYTWLATRRARARLNGRCSMKIR
;
A
#
# COMPACT_ATOMS: atom_id res chain seq x y z
N MET A 1 -10.84 51.18 39.15
CA MET A 1 -11.25 50.51 37.89
C MET A 1 -10.09 49.64 37.43
N SER A 2 -10.38 48.36 37.27
CA SER A 2 -9.42 47.26 37.05
C SER A 2 -8.72 47.41 35.69
N GLY A 3 -7.39 47.55 35.73
CA GLY A 3 -6.50 47.50 34.57
C GLY A 3 -5.65 46.22 34.65
N ASN A 4 -5.86 45.36 33.66
CA ASN A 4 -5.23 44.05 33.49
C ASN A 4 -3.69 44.17 33.32
N PRO A 5 -2.85 43.43 34.06
CA PRO A 5 -1.44 43.27 33.70
C PRO A 5 -1.26 41.99 32.85
N GLN A 6 -1.13 42.15 31.54
CA GLN A 6 -0.64 41.07 30.68
C GLN A 6 0.87 40.92 30.85
N SER A 7 1.26 39.78 31.43
CA SER A 7 2.63 39.29 31.53
C SER A 7 3.21 38.96 30.15
N LEU A 8 4.30 39.62 29.81
CA LEU A 8 5.29 39.12 28.85
C LEU A 8 5.90 37.81 29.37
N LYS A 9 5.98 36.76 28.53
CA LYS A 9 6.94 35.66 28.68
C LYS A 9 7.48 35.20 27.33
N PRO A 10 8.72 34.68 27.28
CA PRO A 10 9.54 34.65 26.08
C PRO A 10 9.44 33.34 25.29
N THR A 11 9.86 33.47 24.03
CA THR A 11 10.29 32.44 23.08
C THR A 11 11.15 31.33 23.72
N GLY A 12 10.80 30.07 23.44
CA GLY A 12 11.59 28.90 23.82
C GLY A 12 11.16 27.66 23.07
N THR A 13 11.99 27.25 22.10
CA THR A 13 12.12 25.93 21.47
C THR A 13 11.12 24.86 21.91
N GLY A 14 10.12 24.62 21.04
CA GLY A 14 9.28 23.43 21.10
C GLY A 14 10.15 22.17 20.98
N ILE A 15 10.38 21.52 22.10
CA ILE A 15 11.02 20.22 22.20
C ILE A 15 10.22 19.27 21.30
N ILE A 16 10.87 18.74 20.28
CA ILE A 16 10.37 17.59 19.52
C ILE A 16 10.13 16.48 20.54
N GLN A 17 8.86 16.19 20.83
CA GLN A 17 8.50 15.03 21.63
C GLN A 17 9.04 13.80 20.89
N VAL A 18 10.03 13.16 21.51
CA VAL A 18 10.51 11.85 21.08
C VAL A 18 9.39 10.87 21.36
N SER A 19 8.61 10.63 20.31
CA SER A 19 7.87 9.41 20.07
C SER A 19 8.62 8.18 20.59
N GLU A 20 8.16 7.61 21.70
CA GLU A 20 8.47 6.22 22.02
C GLU A 20 7.85 5.32 20.93
N PRO A 21 8.51 4.21 20.55
CA PRO A 21 8.04 3.38 19.46
C PRO A 21 6.61 2.88 19.73
N PRO A 22 5.80 2.67 18.68
CA PRO A 22 4.63 1.81 18.82
C PRO A 22 5.11 0.49 19.44
N PHE A 23 4.26 -0.15 20.24
CA PHE A 23 4.55 -1.41 20.94
C PHE A 23 4.92 -2.58 19.99
N SER A 24 5.17 -2.36 18.70
CA SER A 24 5.56 -3.37 17.74
C SER A 24 6.70 -2.87 16.86
N ALA A 25 7.82 -3.60 16.87
CA ALA A 25 8.91 -3.42 15.91
C ALA A 25 8.57 -3.96 14.52
N ILE A 26 7.47 -4.73 14.42
CA ILE A 26 6.93 -5.26 13.19
C ILE A 26 5.79 -4.32 12.78
N SER A 27 6.03 -3.49 11.77
CA SER A 27 5.06 -2.52 11.27
C SER A 27 4.98 -2.58 9.76
N PRO A 28 3.78 -2.72 9.18
CA PRO A 28 3.56 -2.65 7.73
C PRO A 28 3.82 -1.24 7.17
N TYR A 29 4.21 -0.28 8.00
CA TYR A 29 4.62 1.05 7.56
C TYR A 29 6.15 1.19 7.44
N LEU A 30 6.93 0.18 7.81
CA LEU A 30 8.39 0.24 7.68
C LEU A 30 8.81 -0.43 6.36
N ILE A 31 9.62 0.26 5.56
CA ILE A 31 10.28 -0.20 4.34
C ILE A 31 11.27 -1.33 4.69
N THR A 32 11.94 -1.21 5.83
CA THR A 32 12.98 -2.14 6.29
C THR A 32 12.46 -3.46 6.85
N CYS A 33 11.17 -3.58 7.21
CA CYS A 33 10.59 -4.83 7.69
C CYS A 33 10.53 -5.88 6.55
N PRO A 34 11.17 -7.05 6.70
CA PRO A 34 11.04 -8.13 5.73
C PRO A 34 9.66 -8.83 5.85
N PRO A 35 9.21 -9.54 4.80
CA PRO A 35 8.02 -10.38 4.88
C PRO A 35 8.28 -11.57 5.82
N TYR A 36 7.37 -11.85 6.74
CA TYR A 36 7.54 -12.91 7.74
C TYR A 36 6.35 -13.87 7.77
N GLY A 37 6.63 -15.18 7.73
CA GLY A 37 5.77 -16.28 8.19
C GLY A 37 4.39 -16.43 7.51
N ASN A 38 3.70 -17.52 7.84
CA ASN A 38 2.30 -17.72 7.47
C ASN A 38 1.41 -17.21 8.62
N PRO A 39 0.65 -16.12 8.46
CA PRO A 39 -0.23 -15.56 9.49
C PRO A 39 -1.41 -16.47 9.88
N MET A 40 -1.58 -17.61 9.21
CA MET A 40 -2.53 -18.66 9.60
C MET A 40 -2.06 -19.53 10.78
N ASN A 41 -0.78 -19.43 11.18
CA ASN A 41 -0.32 -20.19 12.34
C ASN A 41 -0.67 -19.40 13.62
N PRO A 42 -1.60 -19.89 14.46
CA PRO A 42 -1.94 -19.20 15.72
C PRO A 42 -0.81 -19.27 16.76
N ASP A 43 0.12 -20.22 16.62
CA ASP A 43 1.25 -20.46 17.52
C ASP A 43 2.51 -19.66 17.13
N ILE A 44 2.34 -18.49 16.51
CA ILE A 44 3.47 -17.64 16.16
C ILE A 44 4.09 -17.04 17.42
N ASP A 45 5.14 -17.70 17.91
CA ASP A 45 6.01 -17.24 18.99
C ASP A 45 6.88 -16.00 18.63
N ARG A 46 6.76 -15.49 17.39
CA ARG A 46 7.66 -14.43 16.87
C ARG A 46 7.63 -13.17 17.72
N TYR A 47 6.46 -12.78 18.23
CA TYR A 47 6.33 -11.57 19.06
C TYR A 47 6.99 -11.72 20.44
N ARG A 48 7.25 -12.96 20.88
CA ARG A 48 8.03 -13.23 22.10
C ARG A 48 9.53 -13.27 21.84
N LYS A 49 9.96 -13.73 20.66
CA LYS A 49 11.36 -14.05 20.35
C LYS A 49 12.11 -12.93 19.60
N ASP A 50 11.42 -12.10 18.82
CA ASP A 50 12.08 -11.25 17.81
C ASP A 50 12.29 -9.77 18.19
N CYS A 51 12.22 -9.36 19.47
CA CYS A 51 12.54 -7.97 19.80
C CYS A 51 13.12 -7.70 21.20
N PRO A 52 14.39 -7.28 21.31
CA PRO A 52 14.98 -6.85 22.59
C PRO A 52 14.51 -5.45 23.07
N SER A 53 13.64 -4.77 22.32
CA SER A 53 13.20 -3.38 22.58
C SER A 53 11.80 -3.24 23.17
N TYR A 54 11.14 -4.34 23.56
CA TYR A 54 9.88 -4.24 24.31
C TYR A 54 10.11 -3.57 25.66
N ASN A 55 9.24 -2.64 26.02
CA ASN A 55 9.28 -2.00 27.33
C ASN A 55 8.96 -3.04 28.41
N ALA A 56 9.95 -3.32 29.27
CA ALA A 56 9.89 -4.37 30.30
C ALA A 56 8.67 -4.23 31.24
N ASN A 57 8.13 -3.02 31.40
CA ASN A 57 6.93 -2.75 32.19
C ASN A 57 5.67 -3.49 31.68
N TYR A 58 5.67 -3.92 30.43
CA TYR A 58 4.53 -4.59 29.78
C TYR A 58 4.81 -6.07 29.50
N LEU A 59 5.95 -6.61 29.92
CA LEU A 59 6.31 -8.02 29.71
C LEU A 59 5.77 -8.95 30.80
N GLN A 60 5.39 -8.42 31.97
CA GLN A 60 4.83 -9.21 33.07
C GLN A 60 3.50 -9.89 32.68
N ALA A 61 3.37 -11.17 33.03
CA ALA A 61 2.17 -11.97 32.80
C ALA A 61 0.93 -11.36 33.48
N VAL A 62 -0.19 -11.32 32.77
CA VAL A 62 -1.44 -10.72 33.25
C VAL A 62 -2.31 -11.76 33.97
N ILE A 63 -2.85 -11.41 35.14
CA ILE A 63 -3.88 -12.21 35.84
C ILE A 63 -5.26 -11.74 35.37
N TRP A 64 -5.83 -12.50 34.44
CA TRP A 64 -7.01 -12.13 33.66
C TRP A 64 -8.31 -12.01 34.44
N SER A 65 -8.46 -12.76 35.53
CA SER A 65 -9.63 -12.71 36.41
C SER A 65 -9.84 -11.36 37.11
N SER A 66 -8.91 -10.42 36.95
CA SER A 66 -8.96 -9.06 37.51
C SER A 66 -9.15 -7.95 36.46
N MET A 67 -9.31 -8.29 35.19
CA MET A 67 -9.41 -7.31 34.11
C MET A 67 -10.86 -6.81 33.95
N PRO A 68 -11.09 -5.48 33.88
CA PRO A 68 -12.42 -4.93 33.59
C PRO A 68 -12.93 -5.35 32.19
N ASP A 69 -14.24 -5.38 31.98
CA ASP A 69 -14.86 -5.66 30.67
C ASP A 69 -14.32 -4.75 29.54
N GLU A 70 -13.95 -3.52 29.90
CA GLU A 70 -13.28 -2.55 29.02
C GLU A 70 -11.98 -3.11 28.43
N ALA A 71 -11.22 -3.92 29.16
CA ALA A 71 -9.99 -4.53 28.67
C ALA A 71 -10.23 -5.59 27.60
N SER A 72 -11.30 -6.40 27.73
CA SER A 72 -11.70 -7.37 26.71
C SER A 72 -12.04 -6.69 25.38
N SER A 73 -12.82 -5.59 25.45
CA SER A 73 -13.14 -4.79 24.28
C SER A 73 -11.90 -4.17 23.60
N LEU A 74 -10.91 -3.75 24.40
CA LEU A 74 -9.65 -3.22 23.89
C LEU A 74 -8.79 -4.28 23.24
N ILE A 75 -8.75 -5.50 23.78
CA ILE A 75 -8.01 -6.62 23.18
C ILE A 75 -8.59 -6.98 21.83
N ARG A 76 -9.91 -7.12 21.70
CA ARG A 76 -10.56 -7.31 20.40
C ARG A 76 -10.21 -6.19 19.43
N LYS A 77 -10.22 -4.93 19.89
CA LYS A 77 -9.79 -3.78 19.07
C LYS A 77 -8.33 -3.87 18.61
N GLU A 78 -7.42 -4.36 19.45
CA GLU A 78 -6.01 -4.57 19.08
C GLU A 78 -5.84 -5.75 18.13
N LEU A 79 -6.58 -6.84 18.33
CA LEU A 79 -6.60 -7.97 17.42
C LEU A 79 -7.06 -7.53 16.02
N ARG A 80 -8.11 -6.71 15.92
CA ARG A 80 -8.51 -6.09 14.64
C ARG A 80 -7.37 -5.32 14.00
N ALA A 81 -6.63 -4.50 14.76
CA ALA A 81 -5.48 -3.77 14.23
C ALA A 81 -4.37 -4.72 13.74
N ILE A 82 -4.06 -5.76 14.51
CA ILE A 82 -3.08 -6.79 14.17
C ILE A 82 -3.49 -7.53 12.89
N PHE A 83 -4.76 -7.85 12.69
CA PHE A 83 -5.26 -8.46 11.46
C PHE A 83 -4.85 -7.67 10.22
N PHE A 84 -5.11 -6.36 10.18
CA PHE A 84 -4.73 -5.51 9.05
C PHE A 84 -3.21 -5.38 8.92
N GLU A 85 -2.48 -5.27 10.03
CA GLU A 85 -1.02 -5.17 10.00
C GLU A 85 -0.36 -6.43 9.42
N GLU A 86 -0.84 -7.60 9.84
CA GLU A 86 -0.37 -8.90 9.36
C GLU A 86 -0.76 -9.14 7.90
N THR A 87 -1.97 -8.75 7.52
CA THR A 87 -2.39 -8.75 6.12
C THR A 87 -1.43 -7.93 5.27
N ALA A 88 -1.17 -6.70 5.69
CA ALA A 88 -0.31 -5.78 4.97
C ALA A 88 1.14 -6.27 4.91
N LEU A 89 1.65 -6.96 5.93
CA LEU A 89 3.01 -7.51 5.93
C LEU A 89 3.15 -8.74 5.03
N TYR A 90 2.17 -9.65 5.10
CA TYR A 90 2.17 -10.88 4.32
C TYR A 90 2.08 -10.58 2.81
N LEU A 91 1.14 -9.71 2.42
CA LEU A 91 0.88 -9.44 1.01
C LEU A 91 2.10 -8.85 0.28
N ARG A 92 3.01 -8.15 0.97
CA ARG A 92 4.26 -7.63 0.34
C ARG A 92 5.09 -8.69 -0.38
N GLY A 93 5.01 -9.94 0.08
CA GLY A 93 5.74 -11.09 -0.46
C GLY A 93 4.97 -11.91 -1.49
N VAL A 94 3.68 -11.59 -1.73
CA VAL A 94 2.76 -12.40 -2.54
C VAL A 94 2.51 -11.70 -3.87
N GLU A 95 2.66 -12.41 -4.99
CA GLU A 95 2.12 -11.94 -6.27
C GLU A 95 0.59 -11.85 -6.14
N PRO A 96 -0.08 -10.72 -6.43
CA PRO A 96 0.37 -9.58 -7.27
C PRO A 96 0.75 -8.29 -6.51
N TYR A 97 0.96 -8.36 -5.20
CA TYR A 97 1.30 -7.25 -4.30
C TYR A 97 2.82 -7.06 -4.13
N ARG A 98 3.62 -7.82 -4.88
CA ARG A 98 5.05 -7.90 -4.67
C ARG A 98 5.73 -6.56 -4.92
N LEU A 99 6.57 -6.16 -3.96
CA LEU A 99 7.17 -4.83 -3.89
C LEU A 99 8.59 -4.76 -4.47
N GLY A 100 9.14 -5.90 -4.89
CA GLY A 100 10.47 -6.01 -5.49
C GLY A 100 10.53 -5.48 -6.90
N TRP A 101 10.06 -4.26 -7.14
CA TRP A 101 10.08 -3.64 -8.44
C TRP A 101 11.54 -3.54 -8.93
N ARG A 102 11.79 -3.95 -10.17
CA ARG A 102 13.12 -4.14 -10.81
C ARG A 102 14.08 -5.13 -10.12
N ARG A 103 13.75 -5.69 -8.96
CA ARG A 103 14.60 -6.69 -8.30
C ARG A 103 14.47 -8.03 -9.01
N GLY A 104 15.59 -8.54 -9.50
CA GLY A 104 15.65 -9.86 -10.14
C GLY A 104 14.91 -9.98 -11.49
N GLY A 105 14.70 -8.87 -12.21
CA GLY A 105 14.06 -8.91 -13.54
C GLY A 105 12.56 -9.22 -13.53
N LEU A 106 11.90 -9.06 -12.38
CA LEU A 106 10.51 -9.48 -12.17
C LEU A 106 9.46 -8.50 -12.75
N LEU A 107 9.85 -7.32 -13.21
CA LEU A 107 8.90 -6.43 -13.89
C LEU A 107 8.64 -6.92 -15.30
N THR A 108 7.37 -6.95 -15.68
CA THR A 108 6.96 -7.09 -17.08
C THR A 108 7.67 -6.01 -17.90
N THR A 109 8.44 -6.44 -18.90
CA THR A 109 9.19 -5.55 -19.78
C THR A 109 8.43 -5.34 -21.08
N ILE A 110 8.14 -4.08 -21.40
CA ILE A 110 7.50 -3.66 -22.65
C ILE A 110 8.60 -3.54 -23.70
N LYS A 111 8.55 -4.43 -24.70
CA LYS A 111 9.61 -4.54 -25.71
C LYS A 111 9.26 -3.87 -27.03
N GLU A 112 8.04 -3.39 -27.19
CA GLU A 112 7.55 -2.82 -28.44
C GLU A 112 6.77 -1.53 -28.19
N PRO A 113 6.77 -0.57 -29.14
CA PRO A 113 6.05 0.70 -28.98
C PRO A 113 4.53 0.56 -29.06
N THR A 114 4.03 -0.52 -29.67
CA THR A 114 2.60 -0.81 -29.78
C THR A 114 2.33 -2.25 -29.36
N LEU A 115 1.09 -2.54 -28.97
CA LEU A 115 0.69 -3.88 -28.55
C LEU A 115 0.44 -4.86 -29.70
N SER A 116 0.48 -4.38 -30.94
CA SER A 116 0.08 -5.11 -32.16
C SER A 116 0.81 -6.44 -32.40
N LYS A 117 1.92 -6.75 -31.71
CA LYS A 117 2.63 -8.04 -31.81
C LYS A 117 2.89 -8.75 -30.49
N GLN A 118 2.44 -8.20 -29.35
CA GLN A 118 2.56 -8.87 -28.06
C GLN A 118 1.32 -9.75 -27.82
N ARG A 119 1.52 -11.07 -27.70
CA ARG A 119 0.47 -11.96 -27.19
C ARG A 119 0.28 -11.69 -25.70
N PHE A 120 -0.86 -11.14 -25.32
CA PHE A 120 -1.34 -11.14 -23.95
C PHE A 120 -2.00 -12.49 -23.68
N ALA A 121 -1.39 -13.31 -22.82
CA ALA A 121 -2.10 -14.49 -22.38
C ALA A 121 -3.24 -14.06 -21.43
N PRO A 122 -4.44 -14.66 -21.48
CA PRO A 122 -5.54 -14.29 -20.60
C PRO A 122 -5.18 -14.30 -19.11
N GLN A 123 -4.26 -15.19 -18.69
CA GLN A 123 -3.74 -15.22 -17.32
C GLN A 123 -2.93 -13.97 -16.91
N ASP A 124 -2.33 -13.26 -17.86
CA ASP A 124 -1.53 -12.05 -17.59
C ASP A 124 -2.43 -10.83 -17.31
N THR A 125 -3.66 -10.85 -17.82
CA THR A 125 -4.69 -9.82 -17.64
C THR A 125 -4.92 -9.53 -16.15
N MET A 126 -4.99 -10.57 -15.32
CA MET A 126 -5.20 -10.46 -13.87
C MET A 126 -4.22 -9.51 -13.17
N SER A 127 -2.98 -9.42 -13.68
CA SER A 127 -1.94 -8.61 -13.07
C SER A 127 -2.18 -7.10 -13.22
N TYR A 128 -3.03 -6.70 -14.18
CA TYR A 128 -3.41 -5.32 -14.46
C TYR A 128 -4.75 -4.92 -13.82
N LEU A 129 -5.59 -5.89 -13.48
CA LEU A 129 -6.90 -5.65 -12.90
C LEU A 129 -6.80 -5.17 -11.44
N ASN A 130 -7.77 -4.33 -11.05
CA ASN A 130 -7.89 -3.72 -9.73
C ASN A 130 -6.64 -2.93 -9.30
N LYS A 131 -5.93 -2.32 -10.27
CA LYS A 131 -4.81 -1.41 -10.03
C LYS A 131 -5.27 0.02 -10.29
N GLN A 132 -4.93 0.95 -9.42
CA GLN A 132 -5.41 2.34 -9.56
C GLN A 132 -4.68 3.10 -10.67
N ILE A 133 -3.38 2.81 -10.87
CA ILE A 133 -2.56 3.47 -11.87
C ILE A 133 -1.48 2.53 -12.43
N MET A 134 -1.03 2.80 -13.65
CA MET A 134 0.18 2.20 -14.20
C MET A 134 1.42 3.04 -13.85
N VAL A 135 2.50 2.39 -13.46
CA VAL A 135 3.81 3.02 -13.20
C VAL A 135 4.83 2.47 -14.19
N TYR A 136 5.24 3.31 -15.13
CA TYR A 136 6.25 2.98 -16.13
C TYR A 136 7.64 3.39 -15.64
N PHE A 137 8.58 2.46 -15.66
CA PHE A 137 9.99 2.73 -15.42
C PHE A 137 10.73 2.85 -16.74
N GLU A 138 11.35 3.99 -16.99
CA GLU A 138 12.27 4.12 -18.13
C GLU A 138 13.50 3.21 -17.98
N PRO A 139 14.15 2.78 -19.08
CA PRO A 139 15.21 1.78 -19.05
C PRO A 139 16.32 2.09 -18.03
N THR A 140 16.74 3.35 -17.94
CA THR A 140 17.86 3.82 -17.10
C THR A 140 17.44 4.65 -15.89
N SER A 141 16.13 4.73 -15.58
CA SER A 141 15.62 5.65 -14.56
C SER A 141 16.17 5.42 -13.15
N VAL A 142 16.23 4.15 -12.72
CA VAL A 142 16.62 3.78 -11.36
C VAL A 142 17.33 2.43 -11.33
N THR A 143 18.20 2.24 -10.35
CA THR A 143 18.81 0.93 -10.12
C THR A 143 17.78 -0.11 -9.65
N SER A 144 18.13 -1.38 -9.74
CA SER A 144 17.32 -2.49 -9.22
C SER A 144 16.98 -2.34 -7.73
N VAL A 145 17.93 -1.85 -6.94
CA VAL A 145 17.77 -1.61 -5.49
C VAL A 145 16.83 -0.43 -5.22
N GLU A 146 16.95 0.65 -5.99
CA GLU A 146 16.06 1.81 -5.87
C GLU A 146 14.64 1.49 -6.31
N GLY A 147 14.47 0.66 -7.35
CA GLY A 147 13.17 0.13 -7.75
C GLY A 147 12.46 -0.60 -6.60
N ASP A 148 13.14 -1.52 -5.90
CA ASP A 148 12.58 -2.26 -4.75
C ASP A 148 12.14 -1.29 -3.63
N ARG A 149 12.95 -0.26 -3.37
CA ARG A 149 12.62 0.77 -2.38
C ARG A 149 11.43 1.63 -2.79
N LEU A 150 11.31 1.98 -4.07
CA LEU A 150 10.17 2.72 -4.61
C LEU A 150 8.87 1.91 -4.50
N GLY A 151 8.90 0.61 -4.82
CA GLY A 151 7.74 -0.27 -4.64
C GLY A 151 7.28 -0.33 -3.19
N ARG A 152 8.22 -0.48 -2.24
CA ARG A 152 7.93 -0.43 -0.79
C ARG A 152 7.36 0.91 -0.35
N TYR A 153 7.89 2.01 -0.87
CA TYR A 153 7.40 3.35 -0.58
C TYR A 153 5.96 3.55 -1.06
N VAL A 154 5.66 3.16 -2.32
CA VAL A 154 4.30 3.22 -2.87
C VAL A 154 3.33 2.39 -2.04
N TYR A 155 3.71 1.17 -1.65
CA TYR A 155 2.88 0.32 -0.79
C TYR A 155 2.57 0.96 0.56
N ARG A 156 3.57 1.56 1.21
CA ARG A 156 3.37 2.27 2.48
C ARG A 156 2.45 3.48 2.32
N GLN A 157 2.65 4.26 1.26
CA GLN A 157 1.79 5.42 1.02
C GLN A 157 0.36 4.98 0.68
N TRP A 158 0.18 3.86 -0.03
CA TRP A 158 -1.13 3.25 -0.22
C TRP A 158 -1.79 2.86 1.11
N LEU A 159 -1.07 2.22 2.03
CA LEU A 159 -1.59 1.95 3.38
C LEU A 159 -2.02 3.24 4.09
N ARG A 160 -1.20 4.30 4.02
CA ARG A 160 -1.53 5.61 4.62
C ARG A 160 -2.77 6.25 4.02
N LEU A 161 -2.99 6.13 2.71
CA LEU A 161 -4.19 6.64 2.06
C LEU A 161 -5.48 5.99 2.58
N HIS A 162 -5.38 4.82 3.19
CA HIS A 162 -6.50 4.04 3.71
C HIS A 162 -6.41 3.80 5.23
N ASP A 163 -5.62 4.60 5.95
CA ASP A 163 -5.44 4.46 7.42
C ASP A 163 -5.06 3.02 7.85
N GLY A 164 -4.28 2.33 7.02
CA GLY A 164 -3.82 0.95 7.22
C GLY A 164 -4.81 -0.13 6.78
N ARG A 165 -5.98 0.25 6.26
CA ARG A 165 -7.08 -0.65 5.87
C ARG A 165 -7.48 -0.48 4.41
N PRO A 166 -6.54 -0.63 3.45
CA PRO A 166 -6.93 -0.60 2.06
C PRO A 166 -7.73 -1.86 1.69
N PRO A 167 -8.48 -1.84 0.58
CA PRO A 167 -9.13 -3.05 0.08
C PRO A 167 -8.04 -4.05 -0.35
N PHE A 168 -7.89 -5.14 0.38
CA PHE A 168 -6.94 -6.22 0.09
C PHE A 168 -7.55 -7.31 -0.82
N GLN A 169 -8.85 -7.22 -1.10
CA GLN A 169 -9.58 -8.20 -1.88
C GLN A 169 -9.29 -8.09 -3.37
N ARG A 170 -9.39 -9.23 -4.06
CA ARG A 170 -9.37 -9.31 -5.53
C ARG A 170 -8.16 -8.61 -6.14
N HIS A 171 -7.00 -8.76 -5.50
CA HIS A 171 -5.74 -8.18 -5.98
C HIS A 171 -5.73 -6.64 -6.07
N SER A 172 -6.62 -5.97 -5.35
CA SER A 172 -6.70 -4.52 -5.29
C SER A 172 -5.41 -3.94 -4.74
N PHE A 173 -4.72 -3.11 -5.53
CA PHE A 173 -3.49 -2.45 -5.14
C PHE A 173 -3.36 -1.08 -5.83
N PHE A 174 -2.53 -0.20 -5.29
CA PHE A 174 -2.37 1.15 -5.83
C PHE A 174 -1.83 1.16 -7.27
N ALA A 175 -0.81 0.35 -7.57
CA ALA A 175 -0.10 0.47 -8.82
C ALA A 175 0.27 -0.87 -9.46
N LYS A 176 0.27 -0.91 -10.80
CA LYS A 176 1.00 -1.90 -11.59
C LYS A 176 2.29 -1.28 -12.10
N ALA A 177 3.43 -1.80 -11.69
CA ALA A 177 4.72 -1.39 -12.22
C ALA A 177 5.11 -2.23 -13.45
N VAL A 178 5.68 -1.57 -14.46
CA VAL A 178 6.24 -2.19 -15.67
C VAL A 178 7.51 -1.46 -16.08
N GLN A 179 8.41 -2.15 -16.77
CA GLN A 179 9.64 -1.57 -17.29
C GLN A 179 9.51 -1.34 -18.79
N ILE A 180 9.92 -0.17 -19.27
CA ILE A 180 10.11 0.10 -20.69
C ILE A 180 11.45 -0.52 -21.08
N GLY A 181 11.45 -1.41 -22.07
CA GLY A 181 12.67 -1.96 -22.65
C GLY A 181 13.21 -1.04 -23.75
N ASP A 182 14.44 -1.32 -24.20
CA ASP A 182 15.16 -0.45 -25.16
C ASP A 182 14.41 -0.25 -26.50
N LYS A 183 13.54 -1.18 -26.86
CA LYS A 183 12.69 -1.13 -28.08
C LYS A 183 11.23 -0.79 -27.80
N GLY A 184 10.88 -0.48 -26.55
CA GLY A 184 9.54 -0.05 -26.14
C GLY A 184 9.22 1.37 -26.61
N PRO A 185 8.14 1.98 -26.08
CA PRO A 185 7.80 3.37 -26.37
C PRO A 185 8.95 4.32 -26.01
N GLN A 186 9.34 5.19 -26.93
CA GLN A 186 10.53 6.06 -26.78
C GLN A 186 10.19 7.48 -26.29
N ASN A 187 8.92 7.88 -26.37
CA ASN A 187 8.45 9.19 -25.95
C ASN A 187 7.05 9.09 -25.31
N LEU A 188 6.60 10.20 -24.70
CA LEU A 188 5.31 10.24 -24.00
C LEU A 188 4.10 10.00 -24.92
N ASP A 189 4.18 10.34 -26.21
CA ASP A 189 3.09 10.12 -27.16
C ASP A 189 2.95 8.63 -27.52
N GLU A 190 4.06 7.97 -27.85
CA GLU A 190 4.10 6.52 -28.04
C GLU A 190 3.65 5.77 -26.78
N LEU A 191 4.08 6.23 -25.60
CA LEU A 191 3.70 5.61 -24.33
C LEU A 191 2.21 5.78 -24.05
N THR A 192 1.65 6.95 -24.38
CA THR A 192 0.21 7.21 -24.28
C THR A 192 -0.57 6.30 -25.23
N ALA A 193 -0.12 6.14 -26.48
CA ALA A 193 -0.75 5.25 -27.45
C ALA A 193 -0.71 3.79 -26.97
N PHE A 194 0.47 3.31 -26.54
CA PHE A 194 0.64 1.98 -25.95
C PHE A 194 -0.30 1.75 -24.77
N HIS A 195 -0.41 2.70 -23.85
CA HIS A 195 -1.25 2.58 -22.67
C HIS A 195 -2.75 2.48 -23.03
N LYS A 196 -3.19 3.22 -24.06
CA LYS A 196 -4.57 3.13 -24.57
C LYS A 196 -4.84 1.77 -25.19
N ASP A 197 -3.94 1.29 -26.04
CA ASP A 197 -4.03 -0.06 -26.63
C ASP A 197 -4.11 -1.12 -25.53
N LEU A 198 -3.33 -0.96 -24.45
CA LEU A 198 -3.31 -1.89 -23.32
C LEU A 198 -4.64 -1.92 -22.60
N CYS A 199 -5.21 -0.75 -22.33
CA CYS A 199 -6.52 -0.65 -21.71
C CYS A 199 -7.61 -1.25 -22.61
N GLY A 200 -7.51 -1.09 -23.93
CA GLY A 200 -8.39 -1.74 -24.91
C GLY A 200 -8.33 -3.26 -24.79
N VAL A 201 -7.13 -3.84 -24.91
CA VAL A 201 -6.91 -5.29 -24.81
C VAL A 201 -7.41 -5.84 -23.48
N ILE A 202 -7.06 -5.21 -22.35
CA ILE A 202 -7.54 -5.66 -21.02
C ILE A 202 -9.07 -5.57 -20.96
N SER A 203 -9.66 -4.51 -21.53
CA SER A 203 -11.12 -4.33 -21.53
C SER A 203 -11.83 -5.43 -22.31
N ASP A 204 -11.27 -5.84 -23.45
CA ASP A 204 -11.81 -6.93 -24.27
C ASP A 204 -11.78 -8.27 -23.51
N HIS A 205 -10.73 -8.48 -22.71
CA HIS A 205 -10.59 -9.68 -21.89
C HIS A 205 -11.40 -9.67 -20.57
N LEU A 206 -12.08 -8.57 -20.20
CA LEU A 206 -12.85 -8.53 -18.94
C LEU A 206 -14.02 -9.51 -18.90
N ASP A 207 -14.55 -9.88 -20.07
CA ASP A 207 -15.69 -10.77 -20.21
C ASP A 207 -15.26 -12.24 -20.47
N ASP A 208 -13.95 -12.50 -20.59
CA ASP A 208 -13.41 -13.86 -20.65
C ASP A 208 -13.69 -14.61 -19.34
N THR A 209 -14.18 -15.84 -19.49
CA THR A 209 -14.49 -16.72 -18.36
C THR A 209 -13.24 -17.33 -17.75
N VAL A 210 -13.20 -17.39 -16.42
CA VAL A 210 -12.06 -17.90 -15.65
C VAL A 210 -12.54 -18.99 -14.72
N ASP A 211 -11.75 -20.05 -14.63
CA ASP A 211 -11.89 -21.08 -13.61
C ASP A 211 -10.74 -20.92 -12.60
N PHE A 212 -11.07 -20.56 -11.35
CA PHE A 212 -10.09 -20.50 -10.26
C PHE A 212 -9.81 -21.88 -9.63
N TYR A 213 -10.55 -22.93 -10.01
CA TYR A 213 -10.49 -24.28 -9.45
C TYR A 213 -10.49 -25.37 -10.53
N PRO A 214 -9.54 -25.35 -11.48
CA PRO A 214 -9.51 -26.34 -12.57
C PRO A 214 -9.32 -27.75 -12.02
N GLU A 215 -10.08 -28.72 -12.55
CA GLU A 215 -10.09 -30.13 -12.09
C GLU A 215 -8.70 -30.80 -12.09
N PHE A 216 -7.81 -30.39 -13.00
CA PHE A 216 -6.44 -30.91 -13.12
C PHE A 216 -5.54 -30.62 -11.90
N ASP A 217 -5.78 -29.52 -11.17
CA ASP A 217 -4.98 -29.17 -9.99
C ASP A 217 -5.27 -30.07 -8.77
N GLN A 218 -6.44 -30.73 -8.75
CA GLN A 218 -6.85 -31.61 -7.64
C GLN A 218 -6.11 -32.97 -7.63
N GLY A 219 -5.57 -33.41 -8.78
CA GLY A 219 -4.94 -34.72 -8.94
C GLY A 219 -3.43 -34.79 -8.63
N MET A 220 -2.74 -33.65 -8.54
CA MET A 220 -1.28 -33.59 -8.42
C MET A 220 -0.77 -33.40 -6.97
N GLY A 221 -1.65 -33.43 -5.97
CA GLY A 221 -1.27 -33.21 -4.56
C GLY A 221 -0.67 -31.83 -4.29
N MET A 222 -0.68 -30.94 -5.29
CA MET A 222 -0.45 -29.51 -5.12
C MET A 222 -1.74 -28.96 -4.52
N SER A 223 -1.67 -28.47 -3.28
CA SER A 223 -2.76 -27.67 -2.72
C SER A 223 -3.18 -26.63 -3.76
N PRO A 224 -4.47 -26.58 -4.17
CA PRO A 224 -4.97 -25.58 -5.09
C PRO A 224 -4.46 -24.20 -4.65
N VAL A 225 -4.23 -23.28 -5.60
CA VAL A 225 -3.92 -21.87 -5.26
C VAL A 225 -4.95 -21.31 -4.25
N ALA A 226 -6.16 -21.88 -4.25
CA ALA A 226 -7.29 -21.59 -3.38
C ALA A 226 -7.38 -22.35 -2.03
N GLU A 227 -6.47 -23.29 -1.73
CA GLU A 227 -6.39 -23.93 -0.40
C GLU A 227 -5.72 -23.04 0.65
N ARG A 228 -5.10 -21.92 0.23
CA ARG A 228 -4.69 -20.88 1.16
C ARG A 228 -5.96 -20.33 1.82
N PRO A 229 -6.10 -20.43 3.17
CA PRO A 229 -7.22 -19.81 3.85
C PRO A 229 -7.23 -18.34 3.45
N ALA A 230 -8.38 -17.87 2.96
CA ALA A 230 -8.50 -16.54 2.41
C ALA A 230 -8.58 -15.55 3.59
N LEU A 231 -7.43 -15.37 4.25
CA LEU A 231 -7.25 -14.51 5.41
C LEU A 231 -7.52 -13.04 5.03
N PHE A 232 -7.45 -12.72 3.73
CA PHE A 232 -7.26 -11.36 3.22
C PHE A 232 -8.24 -10.94 2.13
N GLY A 233 -9.19 -11.82 1.80
CA GLY A 233 -10.29 -11.51 0.88
C GLY A 233 -11.22 -12.70 0.71
N PRO A 234 -12.40 -12.51 0.09
CA PRO A 234 -13.29 -13.62 -0.18
C PRO A 234 -12.60 -14.60 -1.12
N ARG A 235 -12.83 -15.89 -0.89
CA ARG A 235 -12.45 -16.90 -1.88
C ARG A 235 -13.17 -16.58 -3.19
N PRO A 236 -12.48 -16.66 -4.35
CA PRO A 236 -13.18 -16.59 -5.62
C PRO A 236 -14.29 -17.64 -5.65
N ASP A 237 -15.43 -17.28 -6.25
CA ASP A 237 -16.52 -18.22 -6.52
C ASP A 237 -15.97 -19.44 -7.27
N GLN A 238 -16.50 -20.62 -6.97
CA GLN A 238 -16.14 -21.86 -7.64
C GLN A 238 -16.71 -21.94 -9.06
N ARG A 239 -17.72 -21.11 -9.37
CA ARG A 239 -18.32 -21.06 -10.70
C ARG A 239 -17.36 -20.41 -11.70
N VAL A 240 -17.26 -21.04 -12.86
CA VAL A 240 -16.63 -20.44 -14.04
C VAL A 240 -17.48 -19.25 -14.49
N GLN A 241 -16.91 -18.06 -14.42
CA GLN A 241 -17.56 -16.82 -14.83
C GLN A 241 -16.51 -15.78 -15.25
N SER A 242 -16.96 -14.65 -15.80
CA SER A 242 -16.03 -13.63 -16.28
C SER A 242 -15.22 -13.00 -15.15
N TRP A 243 -14.06 -12.41 -15.50
CA TRP A 243 -13.29 -11.56 -14.58
C TRP A 243 -14.17 -10.52 -13.90
N ARG A 244 -15.03 -9.85 -14.68
CA ARG A 244 -15.98 -8.85 -14.19
C ARG A 244 -16.92 -9.41 -13.11
N ASN A 245 -17.47 -10.60 -13.33
CA ASN A 245 -18.38 -11.24 -12.39
C ASN A 245 -17.67 -11.70 -11.11
N HIS A 246 -16.38 -12.03 -11.20
CA HIS A 246 -15.51 -12.24 -10.03
C HIS A 246 -15.07 -10.94 -9.33
N GLY A 247 -15.51 -9.77 -9.80
CA GLY A 247 -15.18 -8.47 -9.22
C GLY A 247 -13.81 -7.92 -9.64
N TYR A 248 -13.22 -8.44 -10.71
CA TYR A 248 -12.02 -7.87 -11.32
C TYR A 248 -12.39 -6.89 -12.42
N ASN A 249 -11.85 -5.67 -12.35
CA ASN A 249 -12.15 -4.62 -13.32
C ASN A 249 -10.90 -3.76 -13.59
N ILE A 250 -10.95 -2.96 -14.65
CA ILE A 250 -10.02 -1.83 -14.83
C ILE A 250 -10.53 -0.70 -13.93
N CYS A 251 -9.70 -0.24 -12.99
CA CYS A 251 -10.08 0.90 -12.12
C CYS A 251 -10.24 2.18 -12.94
N HIS A 252 -11.12 3.08 -12.51
CA HIS A 252 -11.43 4.28 -13.30
C HIS A 252 -10.23 5.17 -13.56
N ILE A 253 -9.36 5.41 -12.59
CA ILE A 253 -8.20 6.28 -12.82
C ILE A 253 -7.17 5.62 -13.76
N PHE A 254 -7.14 4.28 -13.81
CA PHE A 254 -6.11 3.52 -14.52
C PHE A 254 -6.04 3.87 -16.01
N ARG A 255 -7.19 4.12 -16.66
CA ARG A 255 -7.28 4.44 -18.10
C ARG A 255 -6.92 5.88 -18.42
N ALA A 256 -7.16 6.78 -17.48
CA ALA A 256 -7.11 8.22 -17.68
C ALA A 256 -5.72 8.81 -17.38
N LEU A 257 -4.97 8.15 -16.50
CA LEU A 257 -3.74 8.69 -15.93
C LEU A 257 -2.73 7.56 -15.73
N TYR A 258 -1.47 7.82 -16.08
CA TYR A 258 -0.36 6.97 -15.69
C TYR A 258 0.80 7.78 -15.10
N MET A 259 1.70 7.07 -14.43
CA MET A 259 2.90 7.62 -13.81
C MET A 259 4.15 7.14 -14.54
N VAL A 260 5.12 8.03 -14.73
CA VAL A 260 6.45 7.68 -15.27
C VAL A 260 7.52 7.97 -14.22
N VAL A 261 8.37 6.98 -13.96
CA VAL A 261 9.60 7.10 -13.21
C VAL A 261 10.75 7.19 -14.20
N ASP A 262 11.28 8.41 -14.36
CA ASP A 262 12.48 8.72 -15.13
C ASP A 262 13.70 8.92 -14.21
N ASP A 263 14.81 9.36 -14.77
CA ASP A 263 16.09 9.54 -14.07
C ASP A 263 16.18 10.85 -13.25
N GLN A 264 15.10 11.65 -13.19
CA GLN A 264 15.11 12.92 -12.48
C GLN A 264 14.67 12.78 -11.03
N SER A 265 15.55 13.23 -10.14
CA SER A 265 15.26 13.45 -8.72
C SER A 265 15.68 14.85 -8.31
N LEU A 266 15.03 15.40 -7.28
CA LEU A 266 15.54 16.61 -6.65
C LEU A 266 16.91 16.32 -6.03
N SER A 267 17.83 17.27 -6.13
CA SER A 267 19.10 17.17 -5.41
C SER A 267 18.81 16.95 -3.93
N GLU A 268 19.49 15.98 -3.29
CA GLU A 268 19.36 15.76 -1.85
C GLU A 268 19.53 17.11 -1.13
N ALA A 269 18.57 17.46 -0.28
CA ALA A 269 18.63 18.70 0.48
C ALA A 269 19.99 18.76 1.19
N ARG A 270 20.80 19.77 0.85
CA ARG A 270 22.15 19.97 1.41
C ARG A 270 22.05 20.04 2.93
N GLY A 271 22.31 18.93 3.58
CA GLY A 271 22.36 18.80 5.02
C GLY A 271 23.07 17.50 5.36
N PRO A 272 23.96 17.49 6.37
CA PRO A 272 24.63 16.26 6.77
C PRO A 272 23.57 15.22 7.15
N ALA A 273 23.71 14.01 6.63
CA ALA A 273 22.94 12.88 7.13
C ALA A 273 23.20 12.80 8.63
N ARG A 274 22.14 13.02 9.44
CA ARG A 274 22.25 12.90 10.90
C ARG A 274 22.93 11.58 11.23
N ALA A 275 24.00 11.61 12.01
CA ALA A 275 24.63 10.39 12.50
C ALA A 275 23.66 9.63 13.43
N ARG A 276 23.60 8.31 13.29
CA ARG A 276 22.84 7.45 14.21
C ARG A 276 23.41 7.64 15.62
N ARG A 277 22.55 7.93 16.60
CA ARG A 277 22.96 7.98 18.02
C ARG A 277 23.11 6.56 18.56
N GLU A 278 24.02 6.32 19.49
CA GLU A 278 24.29 4.97 20.03
C GLU A 278 23.06 4.25 20.60
N ARG A 279 22.11 5.01 21.19
CA ARG A 279 20.85 4.48 21.75
C ARG A 279 19.68 4.47 20.76
N GLU A 280 19.90 4.85 19.51
CA GLU A 280 18.86 4.89 18.49
C GLU A 280 18.71 3.52 17.82
N ASP A 281 17.46 3.10 17.67
CA ASP A 281 17.09 1.88 16.96
C ASP A 281 17.61 1.91 15.51
N ALA A 282 18.32 0.84 15.12
CA ALA A 282 18.96 0.74 13.82
C ALA A 282 17.95 0.75 12.67
N ALA A 283 16.83 0.03 12.83
CA ALA A 283 15.80 -0.08 11.81
C ALA A 283 15.09 1.25 11.62
N ARG A 284 14.77 1.96 12.71
CA ARG A 284 14.16 3.30 12.64
C ARG A 284 15.08 4.32 11.96
N TYR A 285 16.36 4.32 12.30
CA TYR A 285 17.34 5.19 11.66
C TYR A 285 17.41 4.95 10.15
N LEU A 286 17.49 3.68 9.74
CA LEU A 286 17.52 3.30 8.32
C LEU A 286 16.21 3.67 7.61
N GLU A 287 15.06 3.51 8.27
CA GLU A 287 13.76 3.92 7.74
C GLU A 287 13.73 5.44 7.46
N GLU A 288 14.11 6.26 8.44
CA GLU A 288 14.14 7.72 8.29
C GLU A 288 15.14 8.18 7.22
N ALA A 289 16.25 7.45 7.04
CA ALA A 289 17.21 7.72 5.98
C ALA A 289 16.62 7.36 4.60
N HIS A 290 15.94 6.22 4.48
CA HIS A 290 15.28 5.80 3.25
C HIS A 290 14.15 6.74 2.86
N ASP A 291 13.29 7.14 3.81
CA ASP A 291 12.21 8.09 3.57
C ASP A 291 12.72 9.43 3.04
N ARG A 292 13.78 9.96 3.67
CA ARG A 292 14.38 11.21 3.24
C ARG A 292 14.89 11.14 1.80
N ARG A 293 15.54 10.03 1.42
CA ARG A 293 16.00 9.83 0.05
C ARG A 293 14.84 9.66 -0.94
N LEU A 294 13.87 8.81 -0.61
CA LEU A 294 12.74 8.50 -1.49
C LEU A 294 11.80 9.70 -1.70
N SER A 295 11.68 10.58 -0.70
CA SER A 295 10.91 11.82 -0.82
C SER A 295 11.47 12.84 -1.82
N GLN A 296 12.71 12.66 -2.29
CA GLN A 296 13.32 13.49 -3.34
C GLN A 296 13.03 12.98 -4.76
N TYR A 297 12.50 11.76 -4.92
CA TYR A 297 12.15 11.25 -6.24
C TYR A 297 11.01 12.07 -6.83
N THR A 298 11.17 12.41 -8.09
CA THR A 298 10.13 13.03 -8.89
C THR A 298 9.59 12.04 -9.89
N VAL A 299 8.35 12.26 -10.31
CA VAL A 299 7.66 11.46 -11.31
C VAL A 299 6.85 12.37 -12.21
N LEU A 300 6.54 11.88 -13.40
CA LEU A 300 5.58 12.50 -14.29
C LEU A 300 4.21 11.87 -14.05
N LEU A 301 3.19 12.71 -13.93
CA LEU A 301 1.81 12.32 -14.12
C LEU A 301 1.39 12.73 -15.53
N VAL A 302 0.87 11.78 -16.30
CA VAL A 302 0.54 11.98 -17.71
C VAL A 302 -0.91 11.60 -17.95
N LYS A 303 -1.70 12.54 -18.46
CA LYS A 303 -3.07 12.27 -18.91
C LYS A 303 -3.03 11.54 -20.24
N THR A 304 -3.86 10.52 -20.36
CA THR A 304 -4.02 9.76 -21.61
C THR A 304 -4.98 10.48 -22.57
N GLY A 305 -5.90 11.28 -22.03
CA GLY A 305 -7.04 11.84 -22.75
C GLY A 305 -8.23 10.88 -22.89
N ASP A 306 -8.15 9.66 -22.34
CA ASP A 306 -9.32 8.79 -22.14
C ASP A 306 -9.93 9.09 -20.75
N GLU A 307 -10.80 10.10 -20.68
CA GLU A 307 -11.41 10.57 -19.42
C GLU A 307 -12.94 10.47 -19.42
N ALA A 308 -13.54 9.87 -20.46
CA ALA A 308 -14.99 9.86 -20.66
C ALA A 308 -15.78 9.11 -19.57
N HIS A 309 -15.11 8.19 -18.86
CA HIS A 309 -15.69 7.43 -17.75
C HIS A 309 -15.53 8.12 -16.38
N LEU A 310 -14.79 9.22 -16.29
CA LEU A 310 -14.64 10.00 -15.06
C LEU A 310 -15.85 10.92 -14.87
N HIS A 311 -16.19 11.22 -13.62
CA HIS A 311 -17.22 12.20 -13.30
C HIS A 311 -16.85 13.61 -13.80
N SER A 312 -15.56 13.93 -13.81
CA SER A 312 -15.04 15.19 -14.34
C SER A 312 -13.62 15.00 -14.85
N PRO A 313 -13.20 15.78 -15.87
CA PRO A 313 -11.82 15.75 -16.37
C PRO A 313 -10.78 15.94 -15.25
N ILE A 314 -9.62 15.30 -15.39
CA ILE A 314 -8.52 15.52 -14.44
C ILE A 314 -7.99 16.93 -14.67
N SER A 315 -7.66 17.65 -13.61
CA SER A 315 -7.01 18.96 -13.69
C SER A 315 -5.74 18.96 -12.86
N PHE A 316 -4.64 19.40 -13.45
CA PHE A 316 -3.38 19.60 -12.75
C PHE A 316 -3.26 21.01 -12.16
N LEU A 317 -4.20 21.91 -12.45
CA LEU A 317 -4.19 23.29 -11.95
C LEU A 317 -3.94 23.40 -10.43
N PRO A 318 -4.58 22.57 -9.56
CA PRO A 318 -4.30 22.64 -8.11
C PRO A 318 -2.84 22.37 -7.73
N LEU A 319 -2.11 21.59 -8.53
CA LEU A 319 -0.69 21.32 -8.30
C LEU A 319 0.17 22.53 -8.67
N PHE A 320 -0.21 23.26 -9.72
CA PHE A 320 0.45 24.51 -10.11
C PHE A 320 0.17 25.63 -9.10
N GLU A 321 -1.10 25.83 -8.72
CA GLU A 321 -1.52 26.86 -7.76
C GLU A 321 -0.87 26.66 -6.37
N ALA A 322 -0.68 25.40 -5.96
CA ALA A 322 0.00 25.06 -4.70
C ALA A 322 1.54 25.14 -4.79
N GLY A 323 2.12 25.46 -5.96
CA GLY A 323 3.57 25.47 -6.17
C GLY A 323 4.22 24.09 -6.04
N LEU A 324 3.45 23.02 -6.25
CA LEU A 324 3.91 21.62 -6.16
C LEU A 324 4.38 21.07 -7.50
N ALA A 325 3.92 21.67 -8.61
CA ALA A 325 4.37 21.36 -9.95
C ALA A 325 5.83 21.80 -10.16
N LEU A 326 6.63 20.90 -10.71
CA LEU A 326 8.02 21.09 -11.08
C LEU A 326 8.14 21.22 -12.59
N ASP A 327 9.26 21.76 -13.03
CA ASP A 327 9.63 21.79 -14.46
C ASP A 327 9.78 20.35 -14.99
N VAL A 328 9.10 20.04 -16.09
CA VAL A 328 9.08 18.70 -16.67
C VAL A 328 10.47 18.30 -17.19
N ARG A 329 11.20 19.27 -17.78
CA ARG A 329 12.58 19.09 -18.30
C ARG A 329 12.75 17.84 -19.17
N ARG A 330 11.98 17.73 -20.25
CA ARG A 330 12.14 16.66 -21.23
C ARG A 330 12.15 17.20 -22.65
N ASP A 331 13.01 16.63 -23.47
CA ASP A 331 13.19 17.01 -24.86
C ASP A 331 11.98 16.62 -25.72
N ASP A 332 11.25 15.56 -25.33
CA ASP A 332 10.03 15.09 -25.98
C ASP A 332 8.76 15.83 -25.53
N TYR A 333 8.90 16.89 -24.72
CA TYR A 333 7.77 17.68 -24.22
C TYR A 333 8.03 19.19 -24.34
N TYR A 334 7.53 19.76 -25.45
CA TYR A 334 7.63 21.19 -25.73
C TYR A 334 6.46 22.00 -25.15
N GLY A 335 6.15 21.84 -23.85
CA GLY A 335 5.41 22.82 -23.01
C GLY A 335 4.08 23.42 -23.48
N ALA A 336 3.52 23.04 -24.63
CA ALA A 336 2.44 23.77 -25.30
C ALA A 336 1.08 23.61 -24.62
N SER A 337 0.93 22.59 -23.75
CA SER A 337 -0.24 22.41 -22.91
C SER A 337 0.18 21.88 -21.54
N GLN A 338 0.45 22.78 -20.59
CA GLN A 338 0.74 22.46 -19.17
C GLN A 338 -0.30 21.53 -18.50
N ASP A 339 -1.43 21.31 -19.17
CA ASP A 339 -2.52 20.45 -18.71
C ASP A 339 -2.32 18.95 -19.01
N ARG A 340 -1.40 18.54 -19.90
CA ARG A 340 -1.26 17.10 -20.25
C ARG A 340 -0.28 16.34 -19.36
N VAL A 341 0.82 16.99 -18.97
CA VAL A 341 1.91 16.38 -18.19
C VAL A 341 2.30 17.32 -17.07
N VAL A 342 2.46 16.78 -15.86
CA VAL A 342 3.01 17.52 -14.72
C VAL A 342 4.08 16.69 -14.03
N ARG A 343 5.22 17.33 -13.70
CA ARG A 343 6.22 16.73 -12.82
C ARG A 343 5.93 17.12 -11.38
N VAL A 344 5.98 16.16 -10.47
CA VAL A 344 5.82 16.38 -9.03
C VAL A 344 6.71 15.42 -8.23
N LYS A 345 6.83 15.63 -6.93
CA LYS A 345 7.40 14.60 -6.03
C LYS A 345 6.52 13.34 -6.04
N LEU A 346 7.13 12.17 -5.86
CA LEU A 346 6.42 10.88 -5.81
C LEU A 346 5.28 10.88 -4.76
N GLU A 347 5.54 11.42 -3.56
CA GLU A 347 4.51 11.53 -2.52
C GLU A 347 3.32 12.39 -2.95
N THR A 348 3.59 13.51 -3.61
CA THR A 348 2.56 14.40 -4.15
C THR A 348 1.74 13.70 -5.22
N ALA A 349 2.37 12.93 -6.11
CA ALA A 349 1.66 12.16 -7.12
C ALA A 349 0.73 11.11 -6.50
N ILE A 350 1.21 10.36 -5.51
CA ILE A 350 0.42 9.33 -4.82
C ILE A 350 -0.80 9.96 -4.13
N ARG A 351 -0.60 11.08 -3.41
CA ARG A 351 -1.70 11.80 -2.75
C ARG A 351 -2.71 12.33 -3.77
N PHE A 352 -2.24 12.93 -4.86
CA PHE A 352 -3.11 13.45 -5.93
C PHE A 352 -3.99 12.35 -6.53
N VAL A 353 -3.41 11.20 -6.87
CA VAL A 353 -4.18 10.03 -7.36
C VAL A 353 -5.18 9.56 -6.30
N GLY A 354 -4.79 9.49 -5.03
CA GLY A 354 -5.69 9.15 -3.93
C GLY A 354 -6.88 10.11 -3.78
N GLU A 355 -6.64 11.41 -3.98
CA GLU A 355 -7.70 12.43 -3.97
C GLU A 355 -8.65 12.29 -5.16
N LEU A 356 -8.13 11.98 -6.36
CA LEU A 356 -8.96 11.67 -7.52
C LEU A 356 -9.85 10.46 -7.27
N LEU A 357 -9.31 9.37 -6.71
CA LEU A 357 -10.09 8.17 -6.38
C LEU A 357 -11.25 8.49 -5.43
N ARG A 358 -10.96 9.22 -4.34
CA ARG A 358 -11.99 9.63 -3.38
C ARG A 358 -13.03 10.56 -4.01
N LYS A 359 -12.62 11.42 -4.95
CA LYS A 359 -13.55 12.28 -5.69
C LYS A 359 -14.49 11.44 -6.54
N GLU A 360 -13.97 10.49 -7.32
CA GLU A 360 -14.79 9.59 -8.15
C GLU A 360 -15.72 8.72 -7.28
N GLU A 361 -15.26 8.15 -6.17
CA GLU A 361 -16.10 7.40 -5.23
C GLU A 361 -17.23 8.26 -4.63
N ARG A 362 -16.97 9.56 -4.39
CA ARG A 362 -18.00 10.49 -3.89
C ARG A 362 -18.97 10.90 -4.98
N SER A 363 -18.55 10.96 -6.23
CA SER A 363 -19.42 11.42 -7.32
C SER A 363 -20.22 10.30 -7.99
N LEU A 364 -19.66 9.08 -8.06
CA LEU A 364 -20.25 7.96 -8.79
C LEU A 364 -20.84 6.93 -7.83
N LYS A 365 -22.16 6.71 -7.94
CA LYS A 365 -22.92 5.85 -7.01
C LYS A 365 -22.41 4.40 -7.01
N HIS A 366 -22.15 3.81 -8.17
CA HIS A 366 -21.71 2.42 -8.28
C HIS A 366 -20.33 2.22 -7.63
N LEU A 367 -19.43 3.20 -7.75
CA LEU A 367 -18.13 3.15 -7.08
C LEU A 367 -18.23 3.24 -5.57
N ARG A 368 -19.10 4.12 -5.08
CA ARG A 368 -19.34 4.21 -3.64
C ARG A 368 -19.85 2.89 -3.08
N GLN A 369 -20.79 2.26 -3.80
CA GLN A 369 -21.37 0.97 -3.42
C GLN A 369 -20.32 -0.14 -3.45
N GLU A 370 -19.49 -0.18 -4.49
CA GLU A 370 -18.40 -1.16 -4.60
C GLU A 370 -17.38 -1.00 -3.46
N ALA A 371 -16.93 0.22 -3.20
CA ALA A 371 -16.00 0.50 -2.13
C ALA A 371 -16.59 0.16 -0.74
N GLN A 372 -17.90 0.36 -0.56
CA GLN A 372 -18.58 -0.04 0.68
C GLN A 372 -18.64 -1.57 0.80
N ARG A 373 -19.03 -2.28 -0.25
CA ARG A 373 -19.07 -3.74 -0.28
C ARG A 373 -17.70 -4.34 0.06
N GLN A 374 -16.62 -3.80 -0.50
CA GLN A 374 -15.26 -4.26 -0.19
C GLN A 374 -14.86 -4.02 1.28
N ARG A 375 -15.30 -2.90 1.88
CA ARG A 375 -15.08 -2.63 3.30
C ARG A 375 -15.87 -3.59 4.19
N ASP A 376 -17.14 -3.84 3.87
CA ASP A 376 -18.00 -4.74 4.63
C ASP A 376 -17.46 -6.17 4.59
N GLU A 377 -17.09 -6.67 3.40
CA GLU A 377 -16.42 -7.98 3.25
C GLU A 377 -15.12 -8.07 4.07
N GLN A 378 -14.37 -6.97 4.17
CA GLN A 378 -13.12 -6.94 4.94
C GLN A 378 -13.37 -7.04 6.44
N GLU A 379 -14.37 -6.31 6.92
CA GLU A 379 -14.75 -6.29 8.32
C GLU A 379 -15.30 -7.66 8.73
N GLU A 380 -16.11 -8.32 7.90
CA GLU A 380 -16.58 -9.68 8.14
C GLU A 380 -15.43 -10.69 8.30
N LEU A 381 -14.41 -10.62 7.42
CA LEU A 381 -13.22 -11.46 7.52
C LEU A 381 -12.38 -11.16 8.76
N CYS A 382 -12.26 -9.88 9.11
CA CYS A 382 -11.58 -9.43 10.31
C CYS A 382 -12.26 -9.98 11.57
N GLU A 383 -13.59 -9.84 11.68
CA GLU A 383 -14.36 -10.38 12.80
C GLU A 383 -14.23 -11.90 12.90
N ALA A 384 -14.39 -12.62 11.79
CA ALA A 384 -14.24 -14.08 11.78
C ALA A 384 -12.83 -14.52 12.20
N TRP A 385 -11.79 -13.75 11.85
CA TRP A 385 -10.43 -14.02 12.31
C TRP A 385 -10.26 -13.73 13.81
N VAL A 386 -10.80 -12.61 14.30
CA VAL A 386 -10.75 -12.25 15.72
C VAL A 386 -11.41 -13.32 16.58
N GLU A 387 -12.61 -13.78 16.20
CA GLU A 387 -13.32 -14.81 16.96
C GLU A 387 -12.54 -16.13 16.98
N ARG A 388 -11.99 -16.60 15.85
CA ARG A 388 -11.12 -17.79 15.84
C ARG A 388 -9.89 -17.67 16.74
N VAL A 389 -9.25 -16.50 16.77
CA VAL A 389 -8.09 -16.26 17.64
C VAL A 389 -8.51 -16.27 19.11
N MET A 390 -9.66 -15.68 19.43
CA MET A 390 -10.19 -15.67 20.80
C MET A 390 -10.57 -17.08 21.25
N GLU A 391 -11.34 -17.82 20.45
CA GLU A 391 -11.73 -19.22 20.71
C GLU A 391 -10.50 -20.09 20.98
N HIS A 392 -9.50 -20.06 20.09
CA HIS A 392 -8.29 -20.83 20.30
C HIS A 392 -7.51 -20.42 21.55
N SER A 393 -7.57 -19.15 21.93
CA SER A 393 -6.93 -18.67 23.16
C SER A 393 -7.67 -19.05 24.43
N GLU A 394 -8.94 -19.45 24.35
CA GLU A 394 -9.65 -20.09 25.46
C GLU A 394 -9.06 -21.49 25.73
N ASP A 395 -8.65 -22.21 24.68
CA ASP A 395 -8.07 -23.54 24.79
C ASP A 395 -6.63 -23.53 25.34
N ILE A 396 -5.76 -22.67 24.78
CA ILE A 396 -4.32 -22.66 25.11
C ILE A 396 -3.91 -21.55 26.08
N GLY A 397 -4.80 -20.60 26.34
CA GLY A 397 -4.54 -19.42 27.17
C GLY A 397 -4.00 -18.22 26.38
N LEU A 398 -4.45 -17.01 26.77
CA LEU A 398 -4.12 -15.73 26.12
C LEU A 398 -2.63 -15.37 26.12
N GLU A 399 -1.89 -15.86 27.12
CA GLU A 399 -0.44 -15.65 27.19
C GLU A 399 0.34 -16.68 26.38
N ALA A 400 -0.29 -17.78 25.91
CA ALA A 400 0.30 -18.83 25.08
C ALA A 400 0.06 -18.59 23.58
N ASN A 401 -1.06 -17.98 23.19
CA ASN A 401 -1.28 -17.52 21.82
C ASN A 401 -0.50 -16.22 21.52
N GLY A 402 0.24 -16.18 20.41
CA GLY A 402 1.13 -15.06 20.06
C GLY A 402 0.39 -13.75 19.74
N TYR A 403 -0.78 -13.83 19.12
CA TYR A 403 -1.59 -12.67 18.74
C TYR A 403 -2.26 -12.03 19.94
N THR A 404 -2.88 -12.83 20.81
CA THR A 404 -3.49 -12.32 22.05
C THR A 404 -2.43 -11.83 23.04
N TRP A 405 -1.26 -12.47 23.09
CA TRP A 405 -0.12 -12.01 23.87
C TRP A 405 0.27 -10.57 23.48
N LEU A 406 0.34 -10.28 22.17
CA LEU A 406 0.64 -8.96 21.64
C LEU A 406 -0.51 -7.97 21.89
N ALA A 407 -1.75 -8.37 21.58
CA ALA A 407 -2.95 -7.54 21.73
C ALA A 407 -3.14 -7.06 23.18
N THR A 408 -2.96 -7.96 24.15
CA THR A 408 -3.05 -7.67 25.58
C THR A 408 -2.10 -6.56 26.00
N ARG A 409 -0.85 -6.63 25.53
CA ARG A 409 0.18 -5.68 25.92
C ARG A 409 -0.02 -4.32 25.24
N ARG A 410 -0.48 -4.30 23.99
CA ARG A 410 -0.92 -3.07 23.31
C ARG A 410 -2.10 -2.42 24.05
N ALA A 411 -3.11 -3.21 24.41
CA ALA A 411 -4.27 -2.74 25.17
C ALA A 411 -3.87 -2.15 26.52
N ARG A 412 -2.97 -2.82 27.27
CA ARG A 412 -2.42 -2.33 28.53
C ARG A 412 -1.62 -1.05 28.37
N ALA A 413 -0.82 -0.92 27.31
CA ALA A 413 -0.13 0.33 27.01
C ALA A 413 -1.13 1.48 26.82
N ARG A 414 -2.20 1.26 26.04
CA ARG A 414 -3.27 2.23 25.83
C ARG A 414 -3.99 2.64 27.12
N LEU A 415 -4.34 1.68 27.98
CA LEU A 415 -5.01 1.95 29.27
C LEU A 415 -4.17 2.81 30.21
N ASN A 416 -2.84 2.64 30.18
CA ASN A 416 -1.93 3.39 31.06
C ASN A 416 -1.61 4.81 30.57
N GLY A 417 -2.31 5.32 29.56
CA GLY A 417 -2.01 6.61 28.93
C GLY A 417 -0.62 6.65 28.26
N ARG A 418 0.10 5.52 28.23
CA ARG A 418 1.33 5.31 27.47
C ARG A 418 0.91 4.91 26.07
N CYS A 419 0.35 5.90 25.37
CA CYS A 419 -0.23 5.74 24.06
C CYS A 419 0.76 5.05 23.12
N SER A 420 0.43 3.84 22.69
CA SER A 420 0.56 3.54 21.27
C SER A 420 -0.13 4.68 20.53
N MET A 421 0.65 5.42 19.76
CA MET A 421 0.35 6.71 19.16
C MET A 421 -1.02 6.79 18.49
N LYS A 422 -1.65 7.96 18.58
CA LYS A 422 -2.76 8.34 17.71
C LYS A 422 -2.33 8.18 16.25
N ILE A 423 -3.03 7.32 15.53
CA ILE A 423 -3.10 7.41 14.07
C ILE A 423 -3.92 8.69 13.79
N ARG A 424 -3.28 9.66 13.17
CA ARG A 424 -3.93 10.62 12.29
C ARG A 424 -3.16 10.66 10.99
#